data_AF-A0A1Q3CI26-F1
#
_entry.id   AF-A0A1Q3CI26-F1
#
_cell.length_a   1.000
_cell.length_b   1.000
_cell.length_c   1.000
_cell.angle_alpha   90.00
_cell.angle_beta   90.00
_cell.angle_gamma   90.00
#
_symmetry.space_group_name_H-M   'P 1'
#
loop_
_entity.id
_entity.type
_entity.pdbx_description
1 polymer ?
#
loop_
_entity_poly.entity_id
_entity_poly.type
_entity_poly.pdbx_seq_one_letter_code
_entity_poly.pdbx_strand_id
1 'polypeptide(L)'
;MLTRFTNITNALQALDKVYTNSEIVRKILRCLPRMWMHKVTTIEEAKDLNTLPLEDLLGSLMTHEFSILKRDDEEETERKKKNVIALKSTTNEETDNESDQELALITRKFKRFLESKKKVGRK
;
A
#
# COMPACT_ATOMS: atom_id res chain seq x y z
N MET A 1 12.39 10.67 -1.60
CA MET A 1 13.66 10.42 -2.34
C MET A 1 14.53 11.67 -2.61
N LEU A 2 13.93 12.85 -2.73
CA LEU A 2 14.58 14.13 -3.11
C LEU A 2 15.74 14.59 -2.21
N THR A 3 15.65 14.43 -0.88
CA THR A 3 16.67 14.96 0.06
C THR A 3 18.07 14.40 -0.19
N ARG A 4 18.18 13.10 -0.51
CA ARG A 4 19.46 12.49 -0.83
C ARG A 4 20.03 13.04 -2.14
N PHE A 5 19.16 13.30 -3.11
CA PHE A 5 19.56 13.87 -4.39
C PHE A 5 20.09 15.30 -4.23
N THR A 6 19.36 16.17 -3.52
CA THR A 6 19.80 17.54 -3.23
C THR A 6 21.14 17.58 -2.51
N ASN A 7 21.34 16.74 -1.50
CA ASN A 7 22.61 16.68 -0.76
C ASN A 7 23.80 16.30 -1.65
N ILE A 8 23.61 15.34 -2.55
CA ILE A 8 24.65 14.91 -3.50
C ILE A 8 24.97 16.03 -4.49
N THR A 9 23.95 16.69 -5.06
CA THR A 9 24.16 17.79 -6.01
C THR A 9 24.88 18.97 -5.37
N ASN A 10 24.51 19.32 -4.13
CA ASN A 10 25.17 20.38 -3.37
C ASN A 10 26.65 20.05 -3.07
N ALA A 11 26.94 18.80 -2.69
CA ALA A 11 28.32 18.35 -2.45
C ALA A 11 29.17 18.36 -3.73
N LEU A 12 28.58 18.00 -4.88
CA LEU A 12 29.26 18.04 -6.18
C LEU A 12 29.53 19.49 -6.62
N GLN A 13 28.58 20.39 -6.39
CA GLN A 13 28.76 21.81 -6.67
C GLN A 13 29.86 22.44 -5.81
N ALA A 14 29.99 22.03 -4.55
CA ALA A 14 31.08 22.45 -3.67
C ALA A 14 32.47 21.97 -4.12
N LEU A 15 32.55 20.99 -5.02
CA LEU A 15 33.78 20.46 -5.62
C LEU A 15 34.06 21.05 -7.01
N ASP A 16 33.45 22.19 -7.35
CA ASP A 16 33.48 22.86 -8.67
C ASP A 16 33.03 21.97 -9.85
N LYS A 17 32.35 20.86 -9.56
CA LYS A 17 31.79 20.01 -10.60
C LYS A 17 30.40 20.49 -10.96
N VAL A 18 30.32 21.34 -11.98
CA VAL A 18 29.06 21.84 -12.52
C VAL A 18 28.50 20.85 -13.52
N TYR A 19 27.24 20.45 -13.33
CA TYR A 19 26.50 19.62 -14.29
C TYR A 19 25.53 20.48 -15.10
N THR A 20 25.46 20.22 -16.40
CA THR A 20 24.38 20.77 -17.23
C THR A 20 23.04 20.18 -16.82
N ASN A 21 21.96 20.91 -17.08
CA ASN A 21 20.61 20.46 -16.72
C ASN A 21 20.29 19.07 -17.29
N SER A 22 20.67 18.82 -18.55
CA SER A 22 20.51 17.53 -19.21
C SER A 22 21.25 16.38 -18.49
N GLU A 23 22.45 16.64 -17.95
CA GLU A 23 23.22 15.63 -17.21
C GLU A 23 22.58 15.31 -15.87
N ILE A 24 22.06 16.34 -15.18
CA ILE A 24 21.33 16.21 -13.94
C ILE A 24 20.08 15.35 -14.16
N VAL A 25 19.28 15.68 -15.17
CA VAL A 25 18.06 14.93 -15.56
C VAL A 25 18.39 13.44 -15.80
N ARG A 26 19.39 13.14 -16.64
CA ARG A 26 19.78 11.74 -16.93
C ARG A 26 20.30 11.01 -15.69
N LYS A 27 21.04 11.71 -14.81
CA LYS A 27 21.53 11.14 -13.55
C LYS A 27 20.39 10.83 -12.58
N ILE A 28 19.39 11.71 -12.46
CA ILE A 28 18.21 11.47 -11.63
C ILE A 28 17.51 10.20 -12.09
N LEU A 29 17.17 10.12 -13.39
CA LEU A 29 16.45 8.98 -13.95
C LEU A 29 17.21 7.66 -13.74
N ARG A 30 18.54 7.68 -13.89
CA ARG A 30 19.40 6.50 -13.64
C ARG A 30 19.47 6.07 -12.17
N CYS A 31 19.28 7.00 -11.24
CA CYS A 31 19.30 6.72 -9.80
C CYS A 31 17.95 6.25 -9.25
N LEU A 32 16.88 6.23 -10.06
CA LEU A 32 15.57 5.79 -9.61
C LEU A 32 15.53 4.26 -9.35
N PRO A 33 14.81 3.79 -8.32
CA PRO A 33 14.65 2.35 -8.05
C PRO A 33 13.97 1.62 -9.22
N ARG A 34 14.22 0.31 -9.35
CA ARG A 34 13.70 -0.52 -10.45
C ARG A 34 12.17 -0.46 -10.62
N MET A 35 11.42 -0.28 -9.53
CA MET A 35 9.95 -0.12 -9.57
C MET A 35 9.48 1.13 -10.36
N TRP A 36 10.38 2.09 -10.60
CA TRP A 36 10.10 3.30 -11.37
C TRP A 36 10.39 3.16 -12.86
N MET A 37 10.86 2.00 -13.32
CA MET A 37 11.31 1.79 -14.70
C MET A 37 10.25 2.17 -15.73
N HIS A 38 8.98 1.79 -15.51
CA HIS A 38 7.88 2.16 -16.40
C HIS A 38 7.73 3.68 -16.54
N LYS A 39 7.85 4.41 -15.42
CA LYS A 39 7.78 5.88 -15.40
C LYS A 39 8.98 6.52 -16.10
N VAL A 40 10.18 5.95 -15.94
CA VAL A 40 11.39 6.40 -16.65
C VAL A 40 11.20 6.25 -18.16
N THR A 41 10.79 5.07 -18.63
CA THR A 41 10.56 4.81 -20.05
C THR A 41 9.54 5.78 -20.64
N THR A 42 8.42 6.02 -19.95
CA THR A 42 7.43 7.00 -20.42
C THR A 42 8.00 8.43 -20.51
N ILE A 43 8.88 8.84 -19.60
CA ILE A 43 9.52 10.16 -19.65
C ILE A 43 10.49 10.23 -20.83
N GLU A 44 11.29 9.19 -21.04
CA GLU A 44 12.27 9.10 -22.13
C GLU A 44 11.60 9.08 -23.52
N GLU A 45 10.42 8.46 -23.64
CA GLU A 45 9.65 8.43 -24.87
C GLU A 45 8.86 9.71 -25.13
N ALA A 46 8.31 10.35 -24.08
CA ALA A 46 7.42 11.49 -24.23
C ALA A 46 8.13 12.85 -24.28
N LYS A 47 9.34 12.97 -23.73
CA LYS A 47 10.05 14.24 -23.58
C LYS A 47 11.52 14.14 -23.98
N ASP A 48 12.06 15.21 -24.55
CA ASP A 48 13.49 15.33 -24.80
C ASP A 48 14.24 15.73 -23.52
N LEU A 49 15.12 14.85 -23.04
CA LEU A 49 15.90 15.04 -21.82
C LEU A 49 16.91 16.19 -21.88
N ASN A 50 17.21 16.71 -23.09
CA ASN A 50 18.12 17.84 -23.25
C ASN A 50 17.43 19.19 -22.97
N THR A 51 16.12 19.25 -23.18
CA THR A 51 15.31 20.47 -23.05
C THR A 51 14.38 20.44 -21.85
N LEU A 52 14.20 19.27 -21.22
CA LEU A 52 13.35 19.08 -20.04
C LEU A 52 13.83 19.93 -18.85
N PRO A 53 12.99 20.86 -18.33
CA PRO A 53 13.28 21.57 -17.09
C PRO A 53 13.37 20.61 -15.91
N LEU A 54 14.28 20.90 -14.98
CA LEU A 54 14.51 20.05 -13.81
C LEU A 54 13.29 20.05 -12.88
N GLU A 55 12.64 21.20 -12.75
CA GLU A 55 11.46 21.41 -11.92
C GLU A 55 10.30 20.54 -12.39
N ASP A 56 10.10 20.46 -13.71
CA ASP A 56 9.08 19.62 -14.33
C ASP A 56 9.33 18.13 -14.08
N LEU A 57 10.60 17.70 -14.19
CA LEU A 57 10.98 16.33 -13.89
C LEU A 57 10.70 16.00 -12.42
N LEU A 58 11.17 16.84 -11.51
CA LEU A 58 10.99 16.66 -10.06
C LEU A 58 9.51 16.65 -9.69
N GLY A 59 8.71 17.56 -10.27
CA GLY A 59 7.26 17.59 -10.09
C GLY A 59 6.59 16.28 -10.51
N SER A 60 6.91 15.78 -11.72
CA SER A 60 6.36 14.51 -12.21
C SER A 60 6.73 13.32 -11.34
N LEU A 61 7.97 13.29 -10.83
CA LEU A 61 8.43 12.24 -9.93
C LEU A 61 7.74 12.31 -8.57
N MET A 62 7.57 13.51 -8.00
CA MET A 62 6.89 13.70 -6.71
C MET A 62 5.41 13.30 -6.78
N THR A 63 4.70 13.67 -7.85
CA THR A 63 3.32 13.23 -8.07
C THR A 63 3.23 11.71 -8.18
N HIS A 64 4.19 11.07 -8.84
CA HIS A 64 4.24 9.62 -8.94
C HIS A 64 4.53 8.95 -7.58
N GLU A 65 5.48 9.48 -6.78
CA GLU A 65 5.78 9.03 -5.41
C GLU A 65 4.51 9.05 -4.55
N PHE A 66 3.77 10.17 -4.59
CA PHE A 66 2.52 10.32 -3.85
C PHE A 66 1.43 9.34 -4.32
N SER A 67 1.34 9.12 -5.63
CA SER A 67 0.36 8.19 -6.19
C SER A 67 0.63 6.73 -5.80
N ILE A 68 1.90 6.31 -5.73
CA ILE A 68 2.29 4.98 -5.24
C ILE A 68 1.90 4.84 -3.76
N LEU A 69 2.25 5.82 -2.93
CA LEU A 69 1.97 5.78 -1.50
C LEU A 69 0.47 5.61 -1.20
N LYS A 70 -0.37 6.36 -1.94
CA LYS A 70 -1.83 6.25 -1.80
C LYS A 70 -2.36 4.87 -2.22
N ARG A 71 -1.79 4.27 -3.26
CA ARG A 71 -2.18 2.92 -3.70
C ARG A 71 -1.75 1.85 -2.70
N ASP A 72 -0.58 1.99 -2.08
CA ASP A 72 -0.11 1.07 -1.04
C ASP A 72 -1.02 1.14 0.21
N ASP A 73 -1.45 2.34 0.62
CA ASP A 73 -2.42 2.50 1.72
C ASP A 73 -3.78 1.87 1.39
N GLU A 74 -4.29 2.06 0.16
CA GLU A 74 -5.51 1.45 -0.33
C GLU A 74 -5.38 -0.09 -0.41
N GLU A 75 -4.24 -0.59 -0.89
CA GLU A 75 -3.98 -2.03 -0.99
C GLU A 75 -3.80 -2.66 0.39
N GLU A 76 -3.15 -1.99 1.33
CA GLU A 76 -3.02 -2.46 2.71
C GLU A 76 -4.37 -2.49 3.42
N THR A 77 -5.22 -1.48 3.22
CA THR A 77 -6.59 -1.50 3.77
C THR A 77 -7.45 -2.59 3.14
N GLU A 78 -7.33 -2.85 1.83
CA GLU A 78 -8.01 -3.96 1.16
C GLU A 78 -7.47 -5.32 1.59
N ARG A 79 -6.16 -5.49 1.79
CA ARG A 79 -5.56 -6.71 2.34
C ARG A 79 -6.01 -6.95 3.79
N LYS A 80 -6.10 -5.90 4.61
CA LYS A 80 -6.66 -5.97 5.97
C LYS A 80 -8.14 -6.37 5.94
N LYS A 81 -8.96 -5.79 5.05
CA LYS A 81 -10.36 -6.20 4.87
C LYS A 81 -10.47 -7.66 4.42
N LYS A 82 -9.67 -8.10 3.46
CA LYS A 82 -9.64 -9.51 2.99
C LYS A 82 -9.20 -10.49 4.07
N ASN A 83 -8.22 -10.12 4.90
CA ASN A 83 -7.80 -10.93 6.05
C ASN A 83 -8.87 -10.99 7.15
N VAL A 84 -9.67 -9.93 7.34
CA VAL A 84 -10.86 -9.95 8.20
C VAL A 84 -11.95 -10.86 7.64
N ILE A 85 -12.09 -10.96 6.31
CA ILE A 85 -13.06 -11.84 5.65
C ILE A 85 -12.62 -13.31 5.68
N ALA A 86 -11.31 -13.60 5.66
CA ALA A 86 -10.80 -14.98 5.81
C ALA A 86 -11.08 -15.59 7.20
N LEU A 87 -11.42 -14.79 8.21
CA LEU A 87 -11.94 -15.24 9.51
C LEU A 87 -13.48 -15.32 9.56
N LYS A 88 -14.17 -15.12 8.43
CA LYS A 88 -15.63 -15.20 8.29
C LYS A 88 -16.10 -16.30 7.31
N SER A 89 -15.35 -17.38 7.14
CA SER A 89 -15.97 -18.66 6.77
C SER A 89 -16.45 -19.30 8.07
N THR A 90 -17.72 -19.49 8.35
CA THR A 90 -18.86 -19.84 7.50
C THR A 90 -19.99 -18.84 7.79
N THR A 91 -20.77 -18.37 6.82
CA THR A 91 -21.90 -19.11 6.23
C THR A 91 -22.47 -18.21 5.13
N ASN A 92 -22.55 -18.69 3.88
CA ASN A 92 -23.42 -18.06 2.88
C ASN A 92 -24.25 -19.17 2.21
N GLU A 93 -25.51 -19.23 2.65
CA GLU A 93 -26.74 -19.35 1.86
C GLU A 93 -26.79 -20.42 0.76
N GLU A 94 -27.44 -21.55 1.08
CA GLU A 94 -28.79 -21.92 0.59
C GLU A 94 -29.02 -23.42 0.83
N THR A 95 -29.61 -23.78 1.97
CA THR A 95 -30.60 -24.87 2.07
C THR A 95 -31.43 -24.60 3.32
N ASP A 96 -32.67 -24.22 3.08
CA ASP A 96 -33.71 -23.72 3.99
C ASP A 96 -34.25 -24.81 4.95
N ASN A 97 -33.37 -25.53 5.66
CA ASN A 97 -33.79 -26.53 6.67
C ASN A 97 -32.73 -26.91 7.74
N GLU A 98 -31.49 -26.41 7.69
CA GLU A 98 -30.42 -26.82 8.63
C GLU A 98 -30.08 -25.76 9.71
N SER A 99 -30.47 -24.50 9.47
CA SER A 99 -30.31 -23.37 10.41
C SER A 99 -30.97 -23.64 11.77
N ASP A 100 -32.17 -24.21 11.77
CA ASP A 100 -32.93 -24.42 13.00
C ASP A 100 -32.32 -25.49 13.89
N GLN A 101 -31.65 -26.48 13.30
CA GLN A 101 -30.95 -27.52 14.05
C GLN A 101 -29.68 -26.97 14.71
N GLU A 102 -28.91 -26.14 14.01
CA GLU A 102 -27.73 -25.47 14.58
C GLU A 102 -28.11 -24.45 15.65
N LEU A 103 -29.12 -23.61 15.40
CA LEU A 103 -29.65 -22.66 16.39
C LEU A 103 -30.21 -23.38 17.62
N ALA A 104 -30.86 -24.54 17.45
CA ALA A 104 -31.32 -25.38 18.55
C ALA A 104 -30.15 -25.96 19.36
N LEU A 105 -29.07 -26.38 18.71
CA LEU A 105 -27.86 -26.86 19.38
C LEU A 105 -27.15 -25.74 20.16
N ILE A 106 -27.04 -24.55 19.59
CA ILE A 106 -26.48 -23.36 20.24
C ILE A 106 -27.33 -22.98 21.45
N THR A 107 -28.65 -22.91 21.29
CA THR A 107 -29.61 -22.60 22.36
C THR A 107 -29.55 -23.65 23.47
N ARG A 108 -29.43 -24.94 23.12
CA ARG A 108 -29.31 -26.04 24.08
C ARG A 108 -27.99 -25.97 24.86
N LYS A 109 -26.87 -25.64 24.20
CA LYS A 109 -25.57 -25.44 24.87
C LYS A 109 -25.62 -24.23 25.80
N PHE A 110 -26.23 -23.13 25.38
CA PHE A 110 -26.37 -21.91 26.17
C PHE A 110 -27.25 -22.13 27.41
N LYS A 111 -28.39 -22.83 27.26
CA LYS A 111 -29.25 -23.21 28.39
C LYS A 111 -28.51 -24.10 29.40
N ARG A 112 -27.75 -25.09 28.93
CA ARG A 112 -26.96 -25.98 29.78
C ARG A 112 -25.87 -25.22 30.56
N PHE A 113 -25.28 -24.20 29.94
CA PHE A 113 -24.31 -23.31 30.59
C PHE A 113 -24.94 -22.46 31.70
N LEU A 114 -26.13 -21.88 31.44
CA LEU A 114 -26.87 -21.11 32.45
C LEU A 114 -27.31 -21.99 33.64
N GLU A 115 -27.77 -23.21 33.38
CA GLU A 115 -28.10 -24.17 34.44
C GLU A 115 -26.87 -24.62 35.23
N SER A 116 -25.72 -24.75 34.58
CA SER A 116 -24.45 -25.08 35.23
C SER A 116 -23.97 -23.92 36.12
N LYS A 117 -24.14 -22.67 35.70
CA LYS A 117 -23.86 -21.47 36.52
C LYS A 117 -24.84 -21.34 37.69
N LYS A 118 -26.11 -21.71 37.52
CA LYS A 118 -27.13 -21.69 38.60
C LYS A 118 -26.86 -22.72 39.70
N LYS A 119 -26.18 -23.83 39.38
CA LYS A 119 -25.71 -24.82 40.37
C LYS A 119 -24.42 -24.43 41.09
N VAL A 120 -23.61 -23.56 40.49
CA VAL A 120 -22.36 -23.05 41.12
C VAL A 120 -22.64 -21.90 42.11
N GLY A 121 -23.79 -21.22 42.01
CA GLY A 121 -24.20 -20.14 42.93
C GLY A 121 -25.02 -20.57 44.15
N ARG A 122 -25.12 -21.87 44.46
CA ARG A 122 -25.75 -22.41 45.69
C ARG A 122 -24.72 -23.23 46.47
N LYS A 123 -23.74 -22.52 47.03
CA LYS A 123 -23.01 -22.90 48.24
C LYS A 123 -22.90 -21.65 49.10
#